data_AF-A0A357G440-F1
#
_entry.id   AF-A0A357G440-F1
#
_cell.length_a   1.000
_cell.length_b   1.000
_cell.length_c   1.000
_cell.angle_alpha   90.00
_cell.angle_beta   90.00
_cell.angle_gamma   90.00
#
_symmetry.space_group_name_H-M   'P 1'
#
loop_
_entity.id
_entity.type
_entity.pdbx_description
1 polymer ?
#
loop_
_entity_poly.entity_id
_entity_poly.type
_entity_poly.pdbx_seq_one_letter_code
_entity_poly.pdbx_strand_id
1 'polypeptide(L)'
;MSKSFDLIVIGGGPGGYVAAIRAAQLKMNVALIEAQHLGGICLNWGCIPTKALLRSSEIHHLLHNIDQFGFSAKDIKFDLKKIVERSRGVAKQLSGGIAHLMKKNKVTVIDGYAKLEGGGKVSVGKDIYSAKHIIIATGARARVLPGLEPDGNLVWTYKEAMVPEKMPKSLLVVGSGAIGIEFASFYRFMGAEVTVVEVSERILGAEDEEISKFAHKAFEKQGMK
;
A
#
# COMPACT_ATOMS: atom_id res chain seq x y z
N MET A 1 1.67 -13.43 -33.50
CA MET A 1 2.01 -14.86 -33.27
C MET A 1 1.72 -15.19 -31.82
N SER A 2 0.91 -16.21 -31.53
CA SER A 2 0.61 -16.64 -30.16
C SER A 2 1.88 -17.16 -29.48
N LYS A 3 2.33 -16.52 -28.39
CA LYS A 3 3.38 -17.07 -27.52
C LYS A 3 2.70 -17.97 -26.46
N SER A 4 3.22 -19.18 -26.30
CA SER A 4 2.74 -20.17 -25.34
C SER A 4 3.64 -20.23 -24.12
N PHE A 5 3.03 -20.35 -22.93
CA PHE A 5 3.69 -20.45 -21.63
C PHE A 5 3.15 -21.68 -20.88
N ASP A 6 3.90 -22.18 -19.90
CA ASP A 6 3.33 -23.17 -18.97
C ASP A 6 2.39 -22.49 -17.97
N LEU A 7 2.72 -21.26 -17.56
CA LEU A 7 1.94 -20.46 -16.62
C LEU A 7 1.89 -19.00 -17.05
N ILE A 8 0.69 -18.41 -17.01
CA ILE A 8 0.47 -16.97 -17.00
C ILE A 8 0.01 -16.54 -15.61
N VAL A 9 0.65 -15.52 -15.05
CA VAL A 9 0.23 -14.87 -13.80
C VAL A 9 -0.32 -13.48 -14.16
N ILE A 10 -1.55 -13.18 -13.75
CA ILE A 10 -2.20 -11.89 -13.99
C ILE A 10 -2.13 -11.06 -12.71
N GLY A 11 -1.33 -9.99 -12.72
CA GLY A 11 -1.07 -9.10 -11.60
C GLY A 11 0.32 -9.33 -10.99
N GLY A 12 1.09 -8.25 -10.86
CA GLY A 12 2.46 -8.22 -10.36
C GLY A 12 2.60 -7.82 -8.89
N GLY A 13 1.53 -7.95 -8.09
CA GLY A 13 1.57 -7.76 -6.63
C GLY A 13 2.24 -8.93 -5.88
N PRO A 14 2.28 -8.90 -4.52
CA PRO A 14 2.94 -9.93 -3.70
C PRO A 14 2.58 -11.37 -4.06
N GLY A 15 1.30 -11.69 -4.22
CA GLY A 15 0.88 -13.03 -4.63
C GLY A 15 1.38 -13.39 -6.03
N GLY A 16 1.38 -12.44 -6.96
CA GLY A 16 1.72 -12.67 -8.36
C GLY A 16 3.21 -12.83 -8.63
N TYR A 17 4.04 -11.85 -8.22
CA TYR A 17 5.48 -11.93 -8.49
C TYR A 17 6.14 -13.09 -7.72
N VAL A 18 5.68 -13.43 -6.52
CA VAL A 18 6.18 -14.59 -5.76
C VAL A 18 5.81 -15.88 -6.47
N ALA A 19 4.55 -16.03 -6.92
CA ALA A 19 4.12 -17.20 -7.68
C ALA A 19 4.91 -17.35 -8.98
N ALA A 20 5.13 -16.27 -9.73
CA ALA A 20 5.88 -16.29 -10.97
C ALA A 20 7.35 -16.70 -10.76
N ILE A 21 8.02 -16.14 -9.74
CA ILE A 21 9.38 -16.54 -9.35
C ILE A 21 9.41 -18.02 -8.99
N ARG A 22 8.48 -18.47 -8.15
CA ARG A 22 8.47 -19.86 -7.69
C ARG A 22 8.23 -20.84 -8.84
N ALA A 23 7.30 -20.54 -9.74
CA ALA A 23 7.05 -21.34 -10.93
C ALA A 23 8.28 -21.42 -11.85
N ALA A 24 8.98 -20.31 -12.06
CA ALA A 24 10.22 -20.29 -12.83
C ALA A 24 11.35 -21.11 -12.17
N GLN A 25 11.48 -21.06 -10.84
CA GLN A 25 12.41 -21.92 -10.10
C GLN A 25 12.07 -23.42 -10.23
N LEU A 26 10.79 -23.74 -10.40
CA LEU A 26 10.30 -25.08 -10.71
C LEU A 26 10.38 -25.42 -12.20
N LYS A 27 11.15 -24.63 -12.97
CA LYS A 27 11.49 -24.84 -14.39
C LYS A 27 10.33 -24.65 -15.37
N MET A 28 9.26 -23.96 -14.98
CA MET A 28 8.17 -23.58 -15.90
C MET A 28 8.57 -22.39 -16.77
N ASN A 29 8.08 -22.33 -18.01
CA ASN A 29 8.11 -21.11 -18.81
C ASN A 29 6.96 -20.18 -18.35
N VAL A 30 7.29 -19.03 -17.75
CA VAL A 30 6.33 -18.17 -17.07
C VAL A 30 6.24 -16.79 -17.72
N ALA A 31 5.00 -16.33 -17.91
CA ALA A 31 4.69 -14.93 -18.16
C ALA A 31 3.98 -14.31 -16.95
N LEU A 32 4.33 -13.07 -16.62
CA LEU A 32 3.63 -12.24 -15.65
C LEU A 32 3.12 -10.99 -16.37
N ILE A 33 1.81 -10.74 -16.29
CA ILE A 33 1.16 -9.58 -16.90
C ILE A 33 0.86 -8.56 -15.81
N GLU A 34 1.35 -7.33 -15.95
CA GLU A 34 1.15 -6.23 -14.99
C GLU A 34 0.75 -4.95 -15.72
N ALA A 35 -0.31 -4.29 -15.26
CA ALA A 35 -0.88 -3.14 -15.95
C ALA A 35 -0.30 -1.79 -15.50
N GLN A 36 0.36 -1.75 -14.34
CA GLN A 36 0.90 -0.54 -13.73
C GLN A 36 2.37 -0.75 -13.35
N HIS A 37 2.62 -1.26 -12.15
CA HIS A 37 3.97 -1.34 -11.59
C HIS A 37 4.15 -2.66 -10.84
N LEU A 38 5.27 -3.33 -11.12
CA LEU A 38 5.68 -4.51 -10.37
C LEU A 38 5.75 -4.20 -8.86
N GLY A 39 5.36 -5.18 -8.06
CA GLY A 39 5.19 -5.06 -6.62
C GLY A 39 3.75 -4.71 -6.19
N GLY A 40 2.88 -4.31 -7.11
CA GLY A 40 1.46 -4.03 -6.86
C GLY A 40 1.24 -2.99 -5.77
N ILE A 41 0.08 -3.04 -5.10
CA ILE A 41 -0.30 -2.04 -4.10
C ILE A 41 0.67 -2.03 -2.92
N CYS A 42 1.02 -3.18 -2.36
CA CYS A 42 1.80 -3.24 -1.11
C CYS A 42 3.15 -2.49 -1.22
N LEU A 43 3.84 -2.64 -2.35
CA LEU A 43 5.11 -1.95 -2.61
C LEU A 43 4.92 -0.50 -3.06
N ASN A 44 3.96 -0.24 -3.94
CA ASN A 44 3.86 1.08 -4.60
C ASN A 44 2.96 2.09 -3.88
N TRP A 45 1.93 1.63 -3.16
CA TRP A 45 0.86 2.48 -2.61
C TRP A 45 0.25 1.94 -1.31
N GLY A 46 0.94 1.06 -0.59
CA GLY A 46 0.40 0.40 0.59
C GLY A 46 1.46 0.20 1.65
N CYS A 47 1.67 -1.05 2.05
CA CYS A 47 2.51 -1.46 3.16
C CYS A 47 3.84 -0.69 3.27
N ILE A 48 4.64 -0.67 2.20
CA ILE A 48 6.00 -0.12 2.22
C ILE A 48 5.99 1.40 2.43
N PRO A 49 5.34 2.20 1.57
CA PRO A 49 5.35 3.65 1.74
C PRO A 49 4.62 4.10 3.01
N THR A 50 3.53 3.44 3.43
CA THR A 50 2.85 3.78 4.69
C THR A 50 3.74 3.54 5.89
N LYS A 51 4.48 2.42 5.93
CA LYS A 51 5.39 2.11 7.05
C LYS A 51 6.58 3.08 7.09
N ALA A 52 7.06 3.51 5.92
CA ALA A 52 8.07 4.57 5.85
C ALA A 52 7.55 5.90 6.39
N LEU A 53 6.29 6.28 6.09
CA LEU A 53 5.66 7.48 6.66
C LEU A 53 5.48 7.36 8.18
N LEU A 54 4.95 6.24 8.66
CA LEU A 54 4.79 5.96 10.08
C LEU A 54 6.09 6.06 10.86
N ARG A 55 7.20 5.55 10.30
CA ARG A 55 8.52 5.71 10.94
C ARG A 55 8.96 7.17 11.03
N SER A 56 8.65 7.99 10.02
CA SER A 56 8.93 9.43 10.08
C SER A 56 8.09 10.13 11.15
N SER A 57 6.80 9.81 11.25
CA SER A 57 5.93 10.39 12.28
C SER A 57 6.26 9.90 13.68
N GLU A 58 6.71 8.65 13.84
CA GLU A 58 7.20 8.11 15.10
C GLU A 58 8.44 8.88 15.59
N ILE A 59 9.39 9.19 14.70
CA ILE A 59 10.55 10.03 15.05
C ILE A 59 10.07 11.42 15.50
N HIS A 60 9.11 12.02 14.80
CA HIS A 60 8.55 13.31 15.21
C HIS A 60 7.90 13.22 16.60
N HIS A 61 7.12 12.18 16.86
CA HIS A 61 6.50 11.94 18.16
C HIS A 61 7.56 11.76 19.27
N LEU A 62 8.61 10.97 19.03
CA LEU A 62 9.69 10.75 19.98
C LEU A 62 10.47 12.04 20.28
N LEU A 63 10.75 12.87 19.28
CA LEU A 63 11.43 14.15 19.47
C LEU A 63 10.62 15.09 20.40
N HIS A 64 9.29 15.04 20.34
CA HIS A 64 8.40 15.83 21.21
C HIS A 64 8.23 15.25 22.62
N ASN A 65 8.72 14.03 22.87
CA ASN A 65 8.69 13.35 24.17
C ASN A 65 10.10 12.93 24.61
N ILE A 66 11.13 13.59 24.08
CA ILE A 66 12.53 13.15 24.22
C ILE A 66 13.08 13.37 25.63
N ASP A 67 12.40 14.20 26.42
CA ASP A 67 12.65 14.46 27.84
C ASP A 67 12.43 13.21 28.70
N GLN A 68 11.51 12.34 28.31
CA GLN A 68 11.30 11.03 28.95
C GLN A 68 12.53 10.12 28.85
N PHE A 69 13.42 10.40 27.91
CA PHE A 69 14.69 9.70 27.71
C PHE A 69 15.89 10.49 28.26
N GLY A 70 15.66 11.60 28.96
CA GLY A 70 16.71 12.45 29.54
C GLY A 70 17.38 13.41 28.57
N PHE A 71 16.81 13.62 27.38
CA PHE A 71 17.33 14.58 26.39
C PHE A 71 16.45 15.83 26.29
N SER A 72 16.96 16.89 25.69
CA SER A 72 16.19 18.11 25.40
C SER A 72 16.42 18.57 23.96
N ALA A 73 15.34 18.96 23.27
CA ALA A 73 15.38 19.58 21.95
C ALA A 73 14.39 20.76 21.91
N LYS A 74 14.72 21.80 21.13
CA LYS A 74 13.87 22.98 20.90
C LYS A 74 13.64 23.17 19.41
N ASP A 75 12.56 23.85 19.04
CA ASP A 75 12.23 24.24 17.67
C ASP A 75 12.20 23.08 16.65
N ILE A 76 11.65 21.94 17.06
CA ILE A 76 11.49 20.76 16.19
C ILE A 76 10.57 21.12 15.03
N LYS A 77 11.09 20.99 13.79
CA LYS A 77 10.35 21.24 12.54
C LYS A 77 10.50 20.04 11.62
N PHE A 78 9.52 19.84 10.76
CA PHE A 78 9.57 18.82 9.71
C PHE A 78 9.33 19.43 8.33
N ASP A 79 9.82 18.73 7.32
CA ASP A 79 9.58 19.03 5.90
C ASP A 79 8.75 17.88 5.33
N LEU A 80 7.46 18.16 5.06
CA LEU A 80 6.51 17.16 4.55
C LEU A 80 6.97 16.58 3.20
N LYS A 81 7.51 17.44 2.32
CA LYS A 81 7.96 17.04 1.00
C LYS A 81 9.10 16.04 1.12
N LYS A 82 10.08 16.30 1.98
CA LYS A 82 11.19 15.35 2.23
C LYS A 82 10.73 14.03 2.86
N ILE A 83 9.73 14.07 3.75
CA ILE A 83 9.15 12.86 4.35
C ILE A 83 8.49 11.99 3.27
N VAL A 84 7.68 12.60 2.41
CA VAL A 84 7.01 11.91 1.30
C VAL A 84 8.05 11.40 0.31
N GLU A 85 9.02 12.22 -0.10
CA GLU A 85 10.12 11.83 -1.00
C GLU A 85 10.89 10.61 -0.47
N ARG A 86 11.20 10.58 0.84
CA ARG A 86 11.83 9.41 1.47
C ARG A 86 10.96 8.16 1.33
N SER A 87 9.67 8.27 1.65
CA SER A 87 8.71 7.16 1.53
C SER A 87 8.63 6.64 0.08
N ARG A 88 8.52 7.54 -0.91
CA ARG A 88 8.50 7.19 -2.33
C ARG A 88 9.83 6.59 -2.80
N GLY A 89 10.96 7.08 -2.28
CA GLY A 89 12.29 6.56 -2.57
C GLY A 89 12.45 5.10 -2.12
N VAL A 90 12.02 4.78 -0.90
CA VAL A 90 12.04 3.40 -0.37
C VAL A 90 11.16 2.48 -1.23
N ALA A 91 9.94 2.92 -1.58
CA ALA A 91 9.05 2.15 -2.45
C ALA A 91 9.68 1.89 -3.83
N LYS A 92 10.29 2.91 -4.45
CA LYS A 92 10.96 2.81 -5.75
C LYS A 92 12.16 1.87 -5.72
N GLN A 93 12.97 1.91 -4.66
CA GLN A 93 14.11 1.01 -4.50
C GLN A 93 13.66 -0.45 -4.48
N LEU A 94 12.64 -0.76 -3.69
CA LEU A 94 12.15 -2.13 -3.55
C LEU A 94 11.42 -2.62 -4.82
N SER A 95 10.61 -1.78 -5.46
CA SER A 95 9.95 -2.14 -6.73
C SER A 95 10.96 -2.38 -7.86
N GLY A 96 12.05 -1.58 -7.92
CA GLY A 96 13.17 -1.84 -8.82
C GLY A 96 13.85 -3.19 -8.59
N GLY A 97 13.95 -3.63 -7.33
CA GLY A 97 14.43 -4.95 -6.96
C GLY A 97 13.57 -6.09 -7.52
N ILE A 98 12.24 -5.92 -7.61
CA ILE A 98 11.35 -6.92 -8.20
C ILE A 98 11.63 -7.10 -9.69
N ALA A 99 11.86 -6.02 -10.43
CA ALA A 99 12.21 -6.11 -11.86
C ALA A 99 13.52 -6.89 -12.07
N HIS A 100 14.51 -6.69 -11.20
CA HIS A 100 15.73 -7.47 -11.21
C HIS A 100 15.46 -8.97 -10.94
N LEU A 101 14.60 -9.29 -9.97
CA LEU A 101 14.22 -10.68 -9.67
C LEU A 101 13.48 -11.35 -10.82
N MET A 102 12.61 -10.64 -11.54
CA MET A 102 11.94 -11.19 -12.74
C MET A 102 12.96 -11.58 -13.80
N LYS A 103 13.92 -10.69 -14.10
CA LYS A 103 15.01 -10.96 -15.06
C LYS A 103 15.89 -12.12 -14.61
N LYS A 104 16.30 -12.14 -13.34
CA LYS A 104 17.14 -13.21 -12.76
C LYS A 104 16.48 -14.59 -12.90
N ASN A 105 15.16 -14.66 -12.72
CA ASN A 105 14.39 -15.90 -12.85
C ASN A 105 13.86 -16.15 -14.27
N LYS A 106 14.24 -15.34 -15.27
CA LYS A 106 13.80 -15.48 -16.67
C LYS A 106 12.27 -15.46 -16.84
N VAL A 107 11.56 -14.75 -15.96
CA VAL A 107 10.12 -14.53 -16.09
C VAL A 107 9.90 -13.47 -17.18
N THR A 108 9.04 -13.76 -18.15
CA THR A 108 8.64 -12.78 -19.17
C THR A 108 7.63 -11.82 -18.55
N VAL A 109 7.98 -10.54 -18.43
CA VAL A 109 7.05 -9.50 -17.96
C VAL A 109 6.37 -8.86 -19.17
N ILE A 110 5.05 -8.77 -19.14
CA ILE A 110 4.23 -8.17 -20.18
C ILE A 110 3.46 -7.01 -19.55
N ASP A 111 3.72 -5.80 -20.04
CA ASP A 111 3.03 -4.61 -19.56
C ASP A 111 1.65 -4.48 -20.23
N GLY A 112 0.59 -4.42 -19.43
CA GLY A 112 -0.76 -4.17 -19.90
C GLY A 112 -1.86 -4.84 -19.07
N TYR A 113 -3.10 -4.54 -19.44
CA TYR A 113 -4.28 -5.17 -18.84
C TYR A 113 -4.58 -6.50 -19.53
N ALA A 114 -4.63 -7.57 -18.74
CA ALA A 114 -5.03 -8.89 -19.19
C ALA A 114 -6.56 -9.01 -19.26
N LYS A 115 -7.06 -9.71 -20.28
CA LYS A 115 -8.43 -10.19 -20.35
C LYS A 115 -8.42 -11.69 -20.63
N LEU A 116 -9.24 -12.44 -19.88
CA LEU A 116 -9.44 -13.87 -20.13
C LEU A 116 -10.30 -14.05 -21.37
N GLU A 117 -9.82 -14.82 -22.35
CA GLU A 117 -10.55 -15.15 -23.58
C GLU A 117 -11.14 -16.58 -23.53
N GLY A 118 -10.88 -17.32 -22.45
CA GLY A 118 -11.27 -18.74 -22.31
C GLY A 118 -10.28 -19.70 -22.98
N GLY A 119 -10.43 -21.00 -22.71
CA GLY A 119 -9.58 -22.05 -23.31
C GLY A 119 -8.08 -21.89 -23.05
N GLY A 120 -7.69 -21.36 -21.89
CA GLY A 120 -6.28 -21.09 -21.55
C GLY A 120 -5.67 -19.89 -22.27
N LYS A 121 -6.47 -19.02 -22.91
CA LYS A 121 -6.00 -17.83 -23.62
C LYS A 121 -6.21 -16.54 -22.81
N VAL A 122 -5.24 -15.64 -22.91
CA VAL A 122 -5.25 -14.32 -22.29
C VAL A 122 -4.86 -13.28 -23.33
N SER A 123 -5.65 -12.23 -23.50
CA SER A 123 -5.32 -11.10 -24.37
C SER A 123 -4.71 -9.95 -23.55
N VAL A 124 -3.75 -9.25 -24.15
CA VAL A 124 -3.20 -7.97 -23.65
C VAL A 124 -3.13 -7.01 -24.84
N GLY A 125 -4.03 -6.03 -24.86
CA GLY A 125 -4.21 -5.19 -26.05
C GLY A 125 -4.62 -6.03 -27.27
N LYS A 126 -3.76 -6.06 -28.30
CA LYS A 126 -3.99 -6.84 -29.53
C LYS A 126 -3.31 -8.21 -29.51
N ASP A 127 -2.42 -8.46 -28.55
CA ASP A 127 -1.67 -9.70 -28.46
C ASP A 127 -2.47 -10.75 -27.69
N ILE A 128 -2.36 -12.01 -28.13
CA ILE A 128 -2.97 -13.16 -27.47
C ILE A 128 -1.88 -14.13 -27.06
N TYR A 129 -1.92 -14.52 -25.79
CA TYR A 129 -1.04 -15.50 -25.17
C TYR A 129 -1.84 -16.73 -24.77
N SER A 130 -1.18 -17.88 -24.71
CA SER A 130 -1.78 -19.12 -24.24
C SER A 130 -0.97 -19.73 -23.11
N ALA A 131 -1.64 -20.38 -22.16
CA ALA A 131 -0.99 -21.15 -21.11
C ALA A 131 -1.83 -22.33 -20.64
N LYS A 132 -1.13 -23.35 -20.11
CA LYS A 132 -1.77 -24.50 -19.46
C LYS A 132 -2.44 -24.11 -18.14
N HIS A 133 -1.82 -23.19 -17.41
CA HIS A 133 -2.31 -22.69 -16.13
C HIS A 133 -2.35 -21.16 -16.13
N ILE A 134 -3.33 -20.61 -15.41
CA ILE A 134 -3.49 -19.18 -15.22
C ILE A 134 -3.70 -18.92 -13.73
N ILE A 135 -2.88 -18.05 -13.13
CA ILE A 135 -3.08 -17.55 -11.77
C ILE A 135 -3.63 -16.13 -11.86
N ILE A 136 -4.77 -15.89 -11.21
CA ILE A 136 -5.36 -14.56 -11.09
C ILE A 136 -4.92 -13.95 -9.74
N ALA A 137 -4.09 -12.92 -9.81
CA ALA A 137 -3.52 -12.21 -8.67
C ALA A 137 -3.73 -10.69 -8.80
N THR A 138 -4.91 -10.27 -9.26
CA THR A 138 -5.26 -8.88 -9.61
C THR A 138 -5.39 -7.93 -8.41
N GLY A 139 -5.35 -8.45 -7.18
CA GLY A 139 -5.40 -7.64 -5.96
C GLY A 139 -6.77 -7.03 -5.68
N ALA A 140 -6.77 -5.86 -5.04
CA ALA A 140 -7.95 -5.14 -4.57
C ALA A 140 -7.87 -3.65 -4.92
N ARG A 141 -8.94 -2.90 -4.65
CA ARG A 141 -9.00 -1.44 -4.77
C ARG A 141 -9.74 -0.84 -3.58
N ALA A 142 -9.53 0.45 -3.31
CA ALA A 142 -10.31 1.16 -2.30
C ALA A 142 -11.81 1.05 -2.59
N ARG A 143 -12.60 0.77 -1.56
CA ARG A 143 -14.05 0.87 -1.63
C ARG A 143 -14.43 2.34 -1.63
N VAL A 144 -15.32 2.74 -2.54
CA VAL A 144 -15.90 4.08 -2.58
C VAL A 144 -17.30 4.01 -1.96
N LEU A 145 -17.60 4.97 -1.08
CA LEU A 145 -18.94 5.13 -0.52
C LEU A 145 -19.73 6.10 -1.41
N PRO A 146 -20.98 5.77 -1.79
CA PRO A 146 -21.81 6.68 -2.58
C PRO A 146 -21.95 8.05 -1.90
N GLY A 147 -21.66 9.13 -2.63
CA GLY A 147 -21.69 10.51 -2.12
C GLY A 147 -20.40 10.96 -1.41
N LEU A 148 -19.40 10.08 -1.30
CA LEU A 148 -18.04 10.37 -0.84
C LEU A 148 -17.02 9.86 -1.87
N GLU A 149 -17.28 10.14 -3.14
CA GLU A 149 -16.34 9.86 -4.22
C GLU A 149 -15.06 10.69 -4.04
N PRO A 150 -13.86 10.07 -4.14
CA PRO A 150 -12.61 10.80 -4.03
C PRO A 150 -12.48 11.88 -5.10
N ASP A 151 -12.22 13.12 -4.67
CA ASP A 151 -12.08 14.29 -5.55
C ASP A 151 -10.62 14.72 -5.75
N GLY A 152 -9.69 14.08 -5.04
CA GLY A 152 -8.26 14.41 -5.07
C GLY A 152 -7.89 15.66 -4.27
N ASN A 153 -8.84 16.29 -3.57
CA ASN A 153 -8.65 17.55 -2.85
C ASN A 153 -9.13 17.48 -1.40
N LEU A 154 -10.42 17.24 -1.15
CA LEU A 154 -11.01 17.15 0.19
C LEU A 154 -11.37 15.71 0.58
N VAL A 155 -11.76 14.89 -0.40
CA VAL A 155 -12.11 13.48 -0.21
C VAL A 155 -10.97 12.63 -0.76
N TRP A 156 -10.28 11.96 0.15
CA TRP A 156 -9.06 11.20 -0.15
C TRP A 156 -9.27 9.70 -0.02
N THR A 157 -8.56 8.95 -0.86
CA THR A 157 -8.23 7.56 -0.59
C THR A 157 -6.86 7.47 0.09
N TYR A 158 -6.40 6.24 0.34
CA TYR A 158 -5.05 5.97 0.82
C TYR A 158 -3.95 6.50 -0.14
N LYS A 159 -4.25 6.73 -1.43
CA LYS A 159 -3.26 7.25 -2.38
C LYS A 159 -2.97 8.72 -2.11
N GLU A 160 -4.00 9.55 -2.04
CA GLU A 160 -3.87 10.99 -1.76
C GLU A 160 -3.33 11.19 -0.34
N ALA A 161 -3.83 10.42 0.64
CA ALA A 161 -3.36 10.46 2.02
C ALA A 161 -1.87 10.08 2.18
N MET A 162 -1.27 9.39 1.21
CA MET A 162 0.15 9.00 1.22
C MET A 162 1.07 10.07 0.64
N VAL A 163 0.55 10.95 -0.22
CA VAL A 163 1.32 12.00 -0.88
C VAL A 163 0.64 13.38 -0.73
N PRO A 164 0.29 13.80 0.50
CA PRO A 164 -0.38 15.08 0.70
C PRO A 164 0.54 16.24 0.28
N GLU A 165 0.00 17.22 -0.45
CA GLU A 165 0.75 18.43 -0.81
C GLU A 165 1.03 19.32 0.40
N LYS A 166 0.12 19.30 1.38
CA LYS A 166 0.19 20.08 2.62
C LYS A 166 -0.40 19.28 3.78
N MET A 167 0.08 19.53 4.99
CA MET A 167 -0.49 18.94 6.19
C MET A 167 -1.88 19.56 6.46
N PRO A 168 -2.96 18.77 6.58
CA PRO A 168 -4.26 19.30 6.94
C PRO A 168 -4.24 19.81 8.39
N LYS A 169 -5.03 20.85 8.67
CA LYS A 169 -5.26 21.28 10.07
C LYS A 169 -6.05 20.24 10.85
N SER A 170 -7.05 19.67 10.19
CA SER A 170 -7.92 18.62 10.73
C SER A 170 -8.17 17.55 9.67
N LEU A 171 -8.25 16.28 10.08
CA LEU A 171 -8.51 15.13 9.23
C LEU A 171 -9.61 14.25 9.84
N LEU A 172 -10.64 13.97 9.04
CA LEU A 172 -11.64 12.94 9.33
C LEU A 172 -11.23 11.65 8.63
N VAL A 173 -11.10 10.57 9.38
CA VAL A 173 -10.83 9.23 8.87
C VAL A 173 -12.10 8.40 8.98
N VAL A 174 -12.64 7.97 7.85
CA VAL A 174 -13.83 7.12 7.79
C VAL A 174 -13.40 5.65 7.71
N GLY A 175 -13.63 4.92 8.80
CA GLY A 175 -13.24 3.53 9.00
C GLY A 175 -12.01 3.37 9.88
N SER A 176 -12.13 2.53 10.91
CA SER A 176 -11.12 2.29 11.95
C SER A 176 -10.32 1.00 11.76
N GLY A 177 -10.35 0.44 10.54
CA GLY A 177 -9.47 -0.68 10.19
C GLY A 177 -7.99 -0.26 10.18
N ALA A 178 -7.09 -1.24 10.03
CA ALA A 178 -5.64 -1.01 10.09
C ALA A 178 -5.17 0.16 9.20
N ILE A 179 -5.64 0.27 7.96
CA ILE A 179 -5.27 1.37 7.06
C ILE A 179 -5.70 2.73 7.61
N GLY A 180 -6.94 2.84 8.10
CA GLY A 180 -7.48 4.07 8.66
C GLY A 180 -6.68 4.51 9.88
N ILE A 181 -6.43 3.60 10.81
CA ILE A 181 -5.66 3.87 12.03
C ILE A 181 -4.20 4.20 11.74
N GLU A 182 -3.55 3.55 10.76
CA GLU A 182 -2.19 3.88 10.35
C GLU A 182 -2.09 5.33 9.84
N PHE A 183 -2.98 5.75 8.94
CA PHE A 183 -3.00 7.14 8.48
C PHE A 183 -3.41 8.10 9.58
N ALA A 184 -4.43 7.76 10.38
CA ALA A 184 -4.84 8.57 11.53
C ALA A 184 -3.66 8.85 12.46
N SER A 185 -2.86 7.82 12.76
CA SER A 185 -1.66 7.93 13.59
C SER A 185 -0.58 8.80 12.95
N PHE A 186 -0.30 8.59 11.65
CA PHE A 186 0.65 9.42 10.90
C PHE A 186 0.26 10.90 10.98
N TYR A 187 -0.96 11.25 10.58
CA TYR A 187 -1.41 12.64 10.55
C TYR A 187 -1.47 13.26 11.96
N ARG A 188 -1.91 12.49 12.96
CA ARG A 188 -1.95 12.96 14.35
C ARG A 188 -0.56 13.30 14.86
N PHE A 189 0.40 12.40 14.66
CA PHE A 189 1.78 12.62 15.10
C PHE A 189 2.48 13.72 14.31
N MET A 190 2.05 14.02 13.09
CA MET A 190 2.55 15.14 12.30
C MET A 190 1.85 16.48 12.62
N GLY A 191 0.94 16.50 13.61
CA GLY A 191 0.35 17.72 14.17
C GLY A 191 -1.07 18.05 13.72
N ALA A 192 -1.72 17.20 12.92
CA ALA A 192 -3.12 17.40 12.56
C ALA A 192 -4.04 17.03 13.74
N GLU A 193 -5.19 17.70 13.84
CA GLU A 193 -6.32 17.17 14.61
C GLU A 193 -6.94 16.00 13.83
N VAL A 194 -7.14 14.85 14.49
CA VAL A 194 -7.63 13.65 13.82
C VAL A 194 -8.85 13.12 14.53
N THR A 195 -9.90 12.83 13.76
CA THR A 195 -11.11 12.15 14.22
C THR A 195 -11.34 10.91 13.38
N VAL A 196 -11.58 9.77 14.03
CA VAL A 196 -11.89 8.49 13.38
C VAL A 196 -13.37 8.18 13.60
N VAL A 197 -14.09 7.97 12.51
CA VAL A 197 -15.51 7.55 12.56
C VAL A 197 -15.61 6.11 12.10
N GLU A 198 -16.27 5.30 12.92
CA GLU A 198 -16.50 3.88 12.69
C GLU A 198 -17.99 3.57 12.85
N VAL A 199 -18.51 2.68 11.99
CA VAL A 199 -19.91 2.22 12.06
C VAL A 199 -20.07 1.03 13.01
N SER A 200 -18.98 0.28 13.22
CA SER A 200 -18.89 -0.81 14.19
C SER A 200 -18.85 -0.29 15.63
N GLU A 201 -19.18 -1.15 16.60
CA GLU A 201 -19.20 -0.79 18.02
C GLU A 201 -17.81 -0.46 18.60
N ARG A 202 -16.73 -0.90 17.95
CA ARG A 202 -15.35 -0.74 18.41
C ARG A 202 -14.40 -0.47 17.25
N ILE A 203 -13.29 0.22 17.55
CA ILE A 203 -12.19 0.34 16.60
C ILE A 203 -11.52 -1.01 16.35
N LEU A 204 -10.86 -1.16 15.18
CA LEU A 204 -10.14 -2.38 14.83
C LEU A 204 -11.03 -3.64 15.00
N GLY A 205 -12.28 -3.60 14.55
CA GLY A 205 -13.30 -4.62 14.87
C GLY A 205 -12.97 -6.06 14.45
N ALA A 206 -11.99 -6.26 13.57
CA ALA A 206 -11.49 -7.57 13.18
C ALA A 206 -10.51 -8.18 14.19
N GLU A 207 -9.97 -7.37 15.12
CA GLU A 207 -9.05 -7.80 16.15
C GLU A 207 -9.81 -8.27 17.40
N ASP A 208 -9.06 -8.89 18.32
CA ASP A 208 -9.57 -9.28 19.64
C ASP A 208 -10.09 -8.08 20.43
N GLU A 209 -11.18 -8.26 21.17
CA GLU A 209 -11.87 -7.20 21.89
C GLU A 209 -10.97 -6.50 22.94
N GLU A 210 -10.15 -7.27 23.66
CA GLU A 210 -9.24 -6.72 24.67
C GLU A 210 -8.17 -5.83 24.00
N ILE A 211 -7.65 -6.28 22.86
CA ILE A 211 -6.66 -5.54 22.06
C ILE A 211 -7.27 -4.26 21.49
N SER A 212 -8.48 -4.32 20.92
CA SER A 212 -9.20 -3.14 20.44
C SER A 212 -9.41 -2.11 21.55
N LYS A 213 -9.81 -2.55 22.75
CA LYS A 213 -10.03 -1.67 23.90
C LYS A 213 -8.74 -1.04 24.40
N PHE A 214 -7.66 -1.80 24.45
CA PHE A 214 -6.35 -1.27 24.82
C PHE A 214 -5.85 -0.23 23.82
N ALA A 215 -5.93 -0.56 22.52
CA ALA A 215 -5.54 0.33 21.44
C ALA A 215 -6.36 1.63 21.46
N HIS A 216 -7.67 1.54 21.70
CA HIS A 216 -8.55 2.71 21.77
C HIS A 216 -8.08 3.71 22.84
N LYS A 217 -7.86 3.23 24.06
CA LYS A 217 -7.32 4.06 25.15
C LYS A 217 -5.97 4.68 24.82
N ALA A 218 -5.10 3.94 24.12
CA ALA A 218 -3.80 4.44 23.70
C ALA A 218 -3.93 5.57 22.66
N PHE A 219 -4.82 5.42 21.68
CA PHE A 219 -5.06 6.46 20.66
C PHE A 219 -5.73 7.71 21.24
N GLU A 220 -6.69 7.57 22.15
CA GLU A 220 -7.28 8.70 22.87
C GLU A 220 -6.23 9.47 23.67
N LYS A 221 -5.34 8.75 24.37
CA LYS A 221 -4.21 9.37 25.10
C LYS A 221 -3.25 10.11 24.17
N GLN A 222 -3.13 9.68 22.92
CA GLN A 222 -2.35 10.35 21.87
C GLN A 222 -3.11 11.51 21.19
N GLY A 223 -4.34 11.78 21.62
CA GLY A 223 -5.17 12.89 21.16
C GLY A 223 -5.94 12.62 19.87
N MET A 224 -6.11 11.35 19.49
CA MET A 224 -7.07 10.94 18.48
C MET A 224 -8.49 10.98 19.06
N LYS A 225 -9.47 11.44 18.27
CA LYS A 225 -10.89 11.48 18.65
C LYS A 225 -11.68 10.44 17.87
#